data_AF-A0A2S3ZLG4-F1
#
_entry.id   AF-A0A2S3ZLG4-F1
#
_cell.length_a   1.000
_cell.length_b   1.000
_cell.length_c   1.000
_cell.angle_alpha   90.00
_cell.angle_beta   90.00
_cell.angle_gamma   90.00
#
_symmetry.space_group_name_H-M   'P 1'
#
loop_
_entity.id
_entity.type
_entity.pdbx_description
1 polymer ?
#
loop_
_entity_poly.entity_id
_entity_poly.type
_entity_poly.pdbx_seq_one_letter_code
_entity_poly.pdbx_strand_id
1 'polypeptide(L)'
;MTDYITTKDTAKLVRAALKNAFPGVKFSVRMSTGTAAAWMNVSYSDGPTELEVRAITGWFEGRHFNGMTDGYDDAGTVLVAGDGEEMPREVRYCCDGINSHREYTAAGYRAAQHLIRTDSDHKDLVLFTPEGEPIDNAVLPTGLYVAGHYIDFLYSPTQVAQAILHRVNLCTVTTPAR
;
A
#
# COMPACT_ATOMS: atom_id res chain seq x y z
N MET A 1 19.32 -13.11 24.05
CA MET A 1 18.95 -11.77 24.56
C MET A 1 18.21 -11.10 23.44
N THR A 2 16.96 -10.72 23.66
CA THR A 2 16.13 -10.11 22.62
C THR A 2 16.40 -8.62 22.56
N ASP A 3 16.79 -8.13 21.39
CA ASP A 3 16.98 -6.70 21.13
C ASP A 3 15.64 -6.05 20.82
N TYR A 4 15.30 -4.98 21.52
CA TYR A 4 14.06 -4.24 21.30
C TYR A 4 14.33 -3.03 20.39
N ILE A 5 13.75 -3.02 19.20
CA ILE A 5 13.86 -1.90 18.27
C ILE A 5 12.70 -0.93 18.50
N THR A 6 13.07 0.30 18.84
CA THR A 6 12.09 1.37 19.09
C THR A 6 11.30 1.69 17.83
N THR A 7 10.06 2.15 17.99
CA THR A 7 9.20 2.61 16.87
C THR A 7 9.91 3.66 16.01
N LYS A 8 10.74 4.52 16.60
CA LYS A 8 11.53 5.52 15.87
C LYS A 8 12.56 4.89 14.94
N ASP A 9 13.24 3.85 15.40
CA ASP A 9 14.25 3.16 14.60
C ASP A 9 13.60 2.21 13.58
N THR A 10 12.49 1.56 13.94
CA THR A 10 11.61 0.86 12.98
C THR A 10 11.22 1.80 11.83
N ALA A 11 10.95 3.08 12.11
CA ALA A 11 10.57 4.05 11.08
C ALA A 11 11.66 4.26 10.04
N LYS A 12 12.92 4.21 10.48
CA LYS A 12 14.09 4.36 9.59
C LYS A 12 14.25 3.11 8.74
N LEU A 13 14.10 1.93 9.34
CA LEU A 13 14.17 0.65 8.64
C LEU A 13 13.08 0.53 7.59
N VAL A 14 11.82 0.85 7.93
CA VAL A 14 10.69 0.85 6.99
C VAL A 14 10.94 1.80 5.82
N ARG A 15 11.42 3.03 6.07
CA ARG A 15 11.77 3.97 4.99
C ARG A 15 12.84 3.42 4.07
N ALA A 16 13.87 2.76 4.62
CA ALA A 16 14.94 2.17 3.83
C ALA A 16 14.44 0.99 2.98
N ALA A 17 13.68 0.08 3.59
CA ALA A 17 13.10 -1.09 2.92
C ALA A 17 12.19 -0.68 1.75
N LEU A 18 11.27 0.28 1.98
CA LEU A 18 10.36 0.77 0.94
C LEU A 18 11.10 1.49 -0.19
N LYS A 19 12.12 2.29 0.14
CA LYS A 19 12.95 2.98 -0.87
C LYS A 19 13.74 1.99 -1.73
N ASN A 20 14.22 0.90 -1.14
CA ASN A 20 14.96 -0.14 -1.85
C ASN A 20 14.03 -0.97 -2.76
N ALA A 21 12.82 -1.27 -2.29
CA ALA A 21 11.84 -2.04 -3.05
C ALA A 21 11.20 -1.25 -4.20
N PHE A 22 10.94 0.05 -3.98
CA PHE A 22 10.25 0.91 -4.95
C PHE A 22 11.06 2.18 -5.24
N PRO A 23 12.19 2.06 -5.97
CA PRO A 23 12.98 3.21 -6.34
C PRO A 23 12.18 4.14 -7.25
N GLY A 24 11.87 5.35 -6.76
CA GLY A 24 11.09 6.37 -7.50
C GLY A 24 9.80 6.79 -6.80
N VAL A 25 9.30 5.98 -5.85
CA VAL A 25 8.11 6.34 -5.06
C VAL A 25 8.53 7.07 -3.79
N LYS A 26 7.92 8.22 -3.53
CA LYS A 26 8.17 9.01 -2.32
C LYS A 26 7.23 8.58 -1.19
N PHE A 27 7.77 7.83 -0.23
CA PHE A 27 7.03 7.44 0.98
C PHE A 27 7.20 8.46 2.10
N SER A 28 6.09 8.81 2.74
CA SER A 28 6.04 9.55 4.00
C SER A 28 5.65 8.59 5.12
N VAL A 29 6.64 8.23 5.95
CA VAL A 29 6.42 7.39 7.13
C VAL A 29 6.32 8.29 8.35
N ARG A 30 5.17 8.31 9.03
CA ARG A 30 4.93 9.03 10.28
C ARG A 30 4.61 8.05 11.39
N MET A 31 5.19 8.25 12.56
CA MET A 31 4.90 7.45 13.75
C MET A 31 4.02 8.26 14.70
N SER A 32 3.15 7.56 15.42
CA SER A 32 2.39 8.08 16.54
C SER A 32 2.60 7.15 17.73
N THR A 33 2.97 7.72 18.87
CA THR A 33 3.13 6.99 20.13
C THR A 33 2.08 7.49 21.10
N GLY A 34 1.16 6.63 21.50
CA GLY A 34 0.15 6.89 22.53
C GLY A 34 0.45 6.12 23.82
N THR A 35 -0.39 6.30 24.84
CA THR A 35 -0.29 5.53 26.08
C THR A 35 -0.58 4.06 25.77
N ALA A 36 0.45 3.21 25.90
CA ALA A 36 0.41 1.76 25.66
C ALA A 36 0.22 1.28 24.21
N ALA A 37 0.35 2.15 23.20
CA ALA A 37 0.37 1.70 21.81
C ALA A 37 1.25 2.58 20.90
N ALA A 38 1.94 1.96 19.95
CA ALA A 38 2.81 2.64 18.99
C ALA A 38 2.47 2.23 17.55
N TRP A 39 2.07 3.21 16.75
CA TRP A 39 1.58 3.00 15.39
C TRP A 39 2.38 3.77 14.37
N MET A 40 2.32 3.31 13.13
CA MET A 40 2.84 4.03 11.98
C MET A 40 1.81 4.20 10.89
N ASN A 41 1.96 5.29 10.16
CA ASN A 41 1.25 5.56 8.94
C ASN A 41 2.26 5.80 7.80
N VAL A 42 2.14 5.04 6.73
CA VAL A 42 2.92 5.13 5.50
C VAL A 42 2.01 5.73 4.43
N SER A 43 2.23 6.99 4.07
CA SER A 43 1.51 7.63 2.98
C SER A 43 2.39 7.78 1.74
N TYR A 44 1.79 7.60 0.56
CA TYR A 44 2.44 7.75 -0.73
C TYR A 44 1.40 8.03 -1.82
N SER A 45 1.86 8.55 -2.96
CA SER A 45 1.01 8.84 -4.11
C SER A 45 1.31 7.86 -5.24
N ASP A 46 0.26 7.33 -5.86
CA ASP A 46 0.31 6.29 -6.89
C ASP A 46 1.23 5.12 -6.46
N GLY A 47 2.15 4.64 -7.29
CA GLY A 47 3.18 3.69 -6.86
C GLY A 47 2.67 2.24 -6.68
N PRO A 48 3.25 1.44 -5.77
CA PRO A 48 2.83 0.05 -5.56
C PRO A 48 1.43 -0.06 -4.97
N THR A 49 0.83 -1.25 -5.03
CA THR A 49 -0.42 -1.55 -4.34
C THR A 49 -0.22 -1.58 -2.82
N GLU A 50 -1.30 -1.36 -2.05
CA GLU A 50 -1.25 -1.49 -0.59
C GLU A 50 -0.83 -2.89 -0.15
N LEU A 51 -1.17 -3.92 -0.93
CA LEU A 51 -0.77 -5.30 -0.64
C LEU A 51 0.76 -5.49 -0.76
N GLU A 52 1.37 -4.92 -1.81
CA GLU A 52 2.83 -4.96 -2.01
C GLU A 52 3.56 -4.17 -0.92
N VAL A 53 3.03 -3.01 -0.51
CA VAL A 53 3.58 -2.25 0.62
C VAL A 53 3.45 -3.05 1.92
N ARG A 54 2.28 -3.62 2.19
CA ARG A 54 2.03 -4.42 3.40
C ARG A 54 2.92 -5.67 3.47
N ALA A 55 3.20 -6.30 2.34
CA ALA A 55 4.11 -7.44 2.28
C ALA A 55 5.54 -7.11 2.75
N ILE A 56 5.95 -5.85 2.67
CA ILE A 56 7.23 -5.36 3.20
C ILE A 56 7.07 -4.84 4.63
N THR A 57 6.07 -4.00 4.88
CA THR A 57 5.93 -3.34 6.19
C THR A 57 5.51 -4.31 7.30
N GLY A 58 4.75 -5.35 6.99
CA GLY A 58 4.29 -6.34 7.98
C GLY A 58 5.42 -7.05 8.74
N TRP A 59 6.62 -7.15 8.15
CA TRP A 59 7.81 -7.70 8.82
C TRP A 59 8.33 -6.85 9.97
N PHE A 60 7.92 -5.59 10.05
CA PHE A 60 8.35 -4.61 11.04
C PHE A 60 7.30 -4.39 12.15
N GLU A 61 6.17 -5.10 12.08
CA GLU A 61 5.12 -5.06 13.07
C GLU A 61 5.45 -6.03 14.21
N GLY A 62 5.32 -5.56 15.45
CA GLY A 62 5.45 -6.36 16.67
C GLY A 62 4.12 -6.97 17.11
N ARG A 63 3.00 -6.42 16.64
CA ARG A 63 1.64 -6.92 16.89
C ARG A 63 0.77 -6.62 15.66
N HIS A 64 -0.45 -7.14 15.63
CA HIS A 64 -1.47 -6.71 14.69
C HIS A 64 -2.87 -6.94 15.28
N PHE A 65 -3.84 -6.12 14.88
CA PHE A 65 -5.22 -6.29 15.29
C PHE A 65 -5.88 -7.47 14.58
N ASN A 66 -6.53 -8.34 15.33
CA ASN A 66 -7.31 -9.48 14.85
C ASN A 66 -8.80 -9.25 15.13
N GLY A 67 -9.54 -8.92 14.07
CA GLY A 67 -10.98 -8.65 14.17
C GLY A 67 -11.85 -9.85 14.53
N MET A 68 -11.35 -11.10 14.41
CA MET A 68 -12.10 -12.29 14.82
C MET A 68 -12.09 -12.49 16.33
N THR A 69 -11.02 -12.06 17.00
CA THR A 69 -10.84 -12.19 18.45
C THR A 69 -11.05 -10.86 19.20
N ASP A 70 -11.26 -9.76 18.46
CA ASP A 70 -11.30 -8.39 18.96
C ASP A 70 -10.06 -8.07 19.83
N GLY A 71 -8.89 -8.51 19.36
CA GLY A 71 -7.65 -8.54 20.12
C GLY A 71 -6.42 -8.18 19.30
N TYR A 72 -5.26 -8.20 19.96
CA TYR A 72 -3.96 -7.96 19.32
C TYR A 72 -3.09 -9.20 19.42
N ASP A 73 -2.81 -9.78 18.25
CA ASP A 73 -1.91 -10.92 18.11
C ASP A 73 -0.46 -10.43 18.13
N ASP A 74 0.41 -11.16 18.83
CA ASP A 74 1.83 -10.86 18.91
C ASP A 74 2.55 -11.39 17.67
N ALA A 75 3.40 -10.56 17.05
CA ALA A 75 4.21 -10.99 15.91
C ALA A 75 5.50 -11.72 16.33
N GLY A 76 5.78 -11.79 17.64
CA GLY A 76 6.94 -12.48 18.18
C GLY A 76 8.27 -11.75 17.94
N THR A 77 9.33 -12.52 17.81
CA THR A 77 10.68 -12.05 17.49
C THR A 77 11.09 -12.51 16.10
N VAL A 78 11.96 -11.75 15.45
CA VAL A 78 12.53 -12.09 14.15
C VAL A 78 14.05 -12.16 14.24
N LEU A 79 14.66 -13.01 13.42
CA LEU A 79 16.11 -13.04 13.28
C LEU A 79 16.55 -12.03 12.21
N VAL A 80 17.34 -11.05 12.62
CA VAL A 80 17.93 -10.05 11.73
C VAL A 80 19.40 -10.40 11.53
N ALA A 81 19.81 -10.60 10.28
CA ALA A 81 21.21 -10.85 9.94
C ALA A 81 22.08 -9.67 10.41
N GLY A 82 23.23 -9.98 11.01
CA GLY A 82 24.27 -9.00 11.30
C GLY A 82 25.09 -8.66 10.06
N ASP A 83 26.07 -7.77 10.22
CA ASP A 83 26.97 -7.43 9.13
C ASP A 83 28.12 -8.46 9.03
N GLY A 84 28.39 -8.96 7.82
CA GLY A 84 29.48 -9.90 7.56
C GLY A 84 29.31 -11.24 8.28
N GLU A 85 30.27 -11.58 9.15
CA GLU A 85 30.31 -12.84 9.91
C GLU A 85 29.55 -12.74 11.26
N GLU A 86 28.88 -11.63 11.54
CA GLU A 86 28.09 -11.49 12.76
C GLU A 86 26.90 -12.45 12.79
N MET A 87 26.75 -13.14 13.92
CA MET A 87 25.61 -14.03 14.14
C MET A 87 24.29 -13.24 14.08
N PRO A 88 23.21 -13.81 13.52
CA PRO A 88 21.90 -13.18 13.50
C PRO A 88 21.44 -12.82 14.91
N ARG A 89 20.84 -11.63 15.04
CA ARG A 89 20.30 -11.11 16.30
C ARG A 89 18.81 -11.36 16.36
N GLU A 90 18.33 -11.76 17.53
CA GLU A 90 16.91 -11.87 17.80
C GLU A 90 16.35 -10.50 18.16
N VAL A 91 15.40 -10.03 17.36
CA VAL A 91 14.85 -8.67 17.42
C VAL A 91 13.35 -8.71 17.67
N ARG A 92 12.87 -7.78 18.50
CA ARG A 92 11.46 -7.46 18.67
C ARG A 92 11.19 -6.01 18.28
N TYR A 93 10.28 -5.79 17.34
CA TYR A 93 9.84 -4.45 16.99
C TYR A 93 8.78 -3.94 17.97
N CYS A 94 8.96 -2.73 18.49
CA CYS A 94 7.99 -2.12 19.41
C CYS A 94 6.82 -1.41 18.69
N CYS A 95 6.67 -1.56 17.36
CA CYS A 95 5.58 -0.96 16.60
C CYS A 95 4.40 -1.94 16.56
N ASP A 96 3.24 -1.59 17.10
CA ASP A 96 2.07 -2.47 17.16
C ASP A 96 1.33 -2.61 15.83
N GLY A 97 1.57 -1.73 14.87
CA GLY A 97 1.00 -1.85 13.53
C GLY A 97 1.40 -0.73 12.60
N ILE A 98 1.43 -1.02 11.30
CA ILE A 98 1.81 -0.09 10.25
C ILE A 98 0.68 -0.03 9.22
N ASN A 99 -0.04 1.09 9.24
CA ASN A 99 -1.08 1.36 8.25
C ASN A 99 -0.48 2.05 7.03
N SER A 100 -1.03 1.79 5.85
CA SER A 100 -0.69 2.49 4.61
C SER A 100 -1.86 3.28 4.07
N HIS A 101 -1.58 4.44 3.47
CA HIS A 101 -2.57 5.25 2.76
C HIS A 101 -2.01 5.62 1.38
N ARG A 102 -2.71 5.20 0.33
CA ARG A 102 -2.33 5.50 -1.06
C ARG A 102 -3.27 6.54 -1.65
N GLU A 103 -2.70 7.68 -2.03
CA GLU A 103 -3.42 8.74 -2.77
C GLU A 103 -3.20 8.55 -4.27
N TYR A 104 -4.17 8.92 -5.10
CA TYR A 104 -4.07 8.79 -6.56
C TYR A 104 -3.97 10.15 -7.23
N THR A 105 -3.04 10.28 -8.16
CA THR A 105 -2.89 11.51 -8.96
C THR A 105 -3.64 11.40 -10.29
N ALA A 106 -3.82 12.54 -10.98
CA ALA A 106 -4.32 12.59 -12.35
C ALA A 106 -3.61 11.61 -13.31
N ALA A 107 -2.30 11.39 -13.12
CA ALA A 107 -1.54 10.44 -13.93
C ALA A 107 -1.93 8.99 -13.62
N GLY A 108 -2.13 8.66 -12.33
CA GLY A 108 -2.64 7.36 -11.90
C GLY A 108 -4.02 7.07 -12.48
N TYR A 109 -4.93 8.05 -12.46
CA TYR A 109 -6.25 7.94 -13.07
C TYR A 109 -6.18 7.70 -14.59
N ARG A 110 -5.31 8.41 -15.31
CA ARG A 110 -5.10 8.17 -16.74
C ARG A 110 -4.56 6.76 -17.03
N ALA A 111 -3.66 6.25 -16.19
CA ALA A 111 -3.16 4.89 -16.31
C ALA A 111 -4.27 3.85 -16.09
N ALA A 112 -5.15 4.07 -15.11
CA ALA A 112 -6.34 3.23 -14.93
C ALA A 112 -7.28 3.30 -16.15
N GLN A 113 -7.54 4.49 -16.70
CA GLN A 113 -8.34 4.63 -17.92
C GLN A 113 -7.72 3.91 -19.12
N HIS A 114 -6.39 3.90 -19.21
CA HIS A 114 -5.66 3.15 -20.25
C HIS A 114 -5.87 1.65 -20.08
N LEU A 115 -5.74 1.12 -18.86
CA LEU A 115 -5.98 -0.31 -18.56
C LEU A 115 -7.40 -0.76 -18.88
N ILE A 116 -8.41 0.08 -18.63
CA ILE A 116 -9.79 -0.21 -19.05
C ILE A 116 -9.83 -0.37 -20.58
N ARG A 117 -9.21 0.55 -21.32
CA ARG A 117 -9.22 0.53 -22.79
C ARG A 117 -8.46 -0.67 -23.38
N THR A 118 -7.39 -1.14 -22.74
CA THR A 118 -6.53 -2.21 -23.27
C THR A 118 -6.97 -3.59 -22.81
N ASP A 119 -7.27 -3.73 -21.52
CA ASP A 119 -7.28 -4.99 -20.77
C ASP A 119 -8.57 -5.22 -19.98
N SER A 120 -9.68 -4.60 -20.40
CA SER A 120 -11.01 -4.91 -19.89
C SER A 120 -11.92 -5.60 -20.91
N ASP A 121 -12.99 -6.20 -20.40
CA ASP A 121 -14.13 -6.67 -21.20
C ASP A 121 -15.04 -5.52 -21.68
N HIS A 122 -14.90 -4.31 -21.12
CA HIS A 122 -15.63 -3.10 -21.48
C HIS A 122 -14.68 -1.95 -21.89
N LYS A 123 -14.01 -2.11 -23.03
CA LYS A 123 -12.95 -1.19 -23.52
C LYS A 123 -13.46 0.21 -23.88
N ASP A 124 -14.75 0.33 -24.09
CA ASP A 124 -15.50 1.56 -24.37
C ASP A 124 -15.85 2.34 -23.08
N LEU A 125 -15.68 1.73 -21.90
CA LEU A 125 -15.99 2.37 -20.63
C LEU A 125 -15.05 3.55 -20.34
N VAL A 126 -15.64 4.69 -20.01
CA VAL A 126 -14.93 5.91 -19.61
C VAL A 126 -15.36 6.30 -18.21
N LEU A 127 -14.42 6.22 -17.27
CA LEU A 127 -14.64 6.56 -15.86
C LEU A 127 -13.93 7.84 -15.43
N PHE A 128 -13.00 8.34 -16.26
CA PHE A 128 -12.16 9.49 -15.94
C PHE A 128 -12.19 10.52 -17.07
N THR A 129 -12.14 11.81 -16.69
CA THR A 129 -11.91 12.90 -17.65
C THR A 129 -10.50 12.82 -18.25
N PRO A 130 -10.22 13.51 -19.37
CA PRO A 130 -8.86 13.66 -19.89
C PRO A 130 -7.87 14.26 -18.86
N GLU A 131 -8.38 15.07 -17.94
CA GLU A 131 -7.63 15.69 -16.84
C GLU A 131 -7.35 14.71 -15.69
N GLY A 132 -8.05 13.56 -15.65
CA GLY A 132 -7.88 12.53 -14.63
C GLY A 132 -8.86 12.64 -13.46
N GLU A 133 -9.99 13.34 -13.63
CA GLU A 133 -11.04 13.43 -12.60
C GLU A 133 -12.07 12.30 -12.76
N PRO A 134 -12.57 11.68 -11.68
CA PRO A 134 -13.65 10.70 -11.75
C PRO A 134 -14.94 11.28 -12.35
N ILE A 135 -15.66 10.50 -13.15
CA ILE A 135 -16.95 10.88 -13.73
C ILE A 135 -18.08 10.26 -12.90
N ASP A 136 -18.72 11.04 -12.04
CA ASP A 136 -19.71 10.53 -11.07
C ASP A 136 -20.98 9.92 -11.68
N ASN A 137 -21.34 10.28 -12.92
CA ASN A 137 -22.59 9.83 -13.58
C ASN A 137 -22.35 8.86 -14.75
N ALA A 138 -21.21 8.18 -14.80
CA ALA A 138 -20.95 7.17 -15.82
C ALA A 138 -21.94 6.00 -15.71
N VAL A 139 -22.43 5.50 -16.85
CA VAL A 139 -23.23 4.27 -16.89
C VAL A 139 -22.31 3.08 -16.73
N LEU A 140 -22.57 2.25 -15.72
CA LEU A 140 -21.73 1.10 -15.38
C LEU A 140 -22.36 -0.21 -15.85
N PRO A 141 -21.54 -1.17 -16.34
CA PRO A 141 -22.00 -2.52 -16.57
C PRO A 141 -22.30 -3.22 -15.23
N THR A 142 -23.03 -4.33 -15.28
CA THR A 142 -23.37 -5.13 -14.09
C THR A 142 -22.16 -5.85 -13.48
N GLY A 143 -21.07 -5.99 -14.23
CA GLY A 143 -19.79 -6.52 -13.79
C GLY A 143 -18.69 -6.02 -14.73
N LEU A 144 -17.46 -5.95 -14.23
CA LEU A 144 -16.33 -5.43 -14.98
C LEU A 144 -15.08 -6.27 -14.69
N TYR A 145 -14.45 -6.83 -15.71
CA TYR A 145 -13.12 -7.41 -15.60
C TYR A 145 -12.08 -6.40 -16.09
N VAL A 146 -11.11 -6.04 -15.25
CA VAL A 146 -9.96 -5.19 -15.66
C VAL A 146 -8.67 -5.89 -15.25
N ALA A 147 -7.75 -6.07 -16.21
CA ALA A 147 -6.45 -6.68 -15.97
C ALA A 147 -6.55 -8.05 -15.24
N GLY A 148 -7.58 -8.85 -15.57
CA GLY A 148 -7.82 -10.17 -14.96
C GLY A 148 -8.52 -10.16 -13.61
N HIS A 149 -8.91 -8.98 -13.09
CA HIS A 149 -9.63 -8.86 -11.82
C HIS A 149 -11.11 -8.54 -12.05
N TYR A 150 -12.00 -9.35 -11.45
CA TYR A 150 -13.43 -9.08 -11.44
C TYR A 150 -13.80 -8.00 -10.42
N ILE A 151 -14.63 -7.06 -10.83
CA ILE A 151 -15.23 -6.02 -10.01
C ILE A 151 -16.75 -6.18 -10.12
N ASP A 152 -17.38 -6.49 -9.00
CA ASP A 152 -18.81 -6.81 -8.89
C ASP A 152 -19.60 -5.68 -8.21
N PHE A 153 -20.91 -5.64 -8.45
CA PHE A 153 -21.94 -4.87 -7.75
C PHE A 153 -21.72 -3.34 -7.64
N LEU A 154 -22.50 -2.58 -8.44
CA LEU A 154 -23.11 -1.27 -8.13
C LEU A 154 -22.32 -0.32 -7.20
N TYR A 155 -21.05 -0.15 -7.51
CA TYR A 155 -20.26 0.95 -7.03
C TYR A 155 -20.70 2.22 -7.77
N SER A 156 -20.66 3.39 -7.13
CA SER A 156 -20.65 4.62 -7.92
C SER A 156 -19.46 4.57 -8.89
N PRO A 157 -19.49 5.28 -10.03
CA PRO A 157 -18.34 5.33 -10.94
C PRO A 157 -17.02 5.62 -10.24
N THR A 158 -17.06 6.49 -9.23
CA THR A 158 -15.92 6.83 -8.36
C THR A 158 -15.42 5.66 -7.53
N GLN A 159 -16.31 4.80 -7.01
CA GLN A 159 -15.92 3.59 -6.29
C GLN A 159 -15.36 2.50 -7.22
N VAL A 160 -15.89 2.36 -8.45
CA VAL A 160 -15.30 1.45 -9.46
C VAL A 160 -13.88 1.91 -9.81
N ALA A 161 -13.72 3.22 -10.06
CA ALA A 161 -12.43 3.84 -10.30
C ALA A 161 -11.43 3.54 -9.17
N GLN A 162 -11.82 3.73 -7.92
CA GLN A 162 -10.99 3.42 -6.75
C GLN A 162 -10.64 1.93 -6.66
N ALA A 163 -11.58 1.03 -6.95
CA ALA A 163 -11.35 -0.41 -6.92
C ALA A 163 -10.32 -0.87 -7.96
N ILE A 164 -10.33 -0.27 -9.15
CA ILE A 164 -9.32 -0.53 -10.19
C ILE A 164 -7.95 -0.06 -9.69
N LEU A 165 -7.86 1.18 -9.22
CA LEU A 165 -6.60 1.78 -8.78
C LEU A 165 -5.96 1.03 -7.61
N HIS A 166 -6.77 0.52 -6.67
CA HIS A 166 -6.30 -0.26 -5.52
C HIS A 166 -5.57 -1.53 -5.92
N ARG A 167 -5.99 -2.15 -7.03
CA ARG A 167 -5.48 -3.45 -7.51
C ARG A 167 -4.36 -3.34 -8.53
N VAL A 168 -4.09 -2.13 -9.02
CA VAL A 168 -3.09 -1.89 -10.07
C VAL A 168 -1.83 -1.25 -9.48
N ASN A 169 -0.68 -1.82 -9.84
CA ASN A 169 0.62 -1.23 -9.57
C ASN A 169 0.89 -0.07 -10.56
N LEU A 170 1.13 1.12 -10.01
CA LEU A 170 1.35 2.38 -10.74
C LEU A 170 2.78 2.91 -10.56
N CYS A 171 3.74 2.06 -10.19
CA CYS A 171 5.16 2.45 -10.03
C CYS A 171 5.75 3.06 -11.31
N THR A 172 5.30 2.63 -12.48
CA THR A 172 5.74 3.16 -13.79
C THR A 172 5.20 4.57 -14.06
N VAL A 173 4.07 4.93 -13.45
CA VAL A 173 3.43 6.26 -13.57
C VAL A 173 4.15 7.28 -12.70
N THR A 174 4.70 6.85 -11.57
CA THR A 174 5.46 7.69 -10.62
C THR A 174 6.88 8.04 -11.04
N THR A 175 7.28 7.76 -12.28
CA THR A 175 8.66 8.07 -12.71
C THR A 175 8.87 9.58 -12.60
N PRO A 176 9.82 10.07 -11.79
CA PRO A 176 10.10 11.49 -11.76
C PRO A 176 10.55 11.88 -13.17
N ALA A 177 9.92 12.92 -13.72
CA ALA A 177 10.50 13.63 -14.86
C ALA A 177 11.95 13.95 -14.48
N ARG A 178 12.87 13.32 -15.19
CA ARG A 178 14.30 13.44 -14.95
C ARG A 178 14.78 14.81 -15.39
#